data_AF-A0A949VVE4-F1
#
_entry.id   AF-A0A949VVE4-F1
#
_cell.length_a   1.000
_cell.length_b   1.000
_cell.length_c   1.000
_cell.angle_alpha   90.00
_cell.angle_beta   90.00
_cell.angle_gamma   90.00
#
_symmetry.space_group_name_H-M   'P 1'
#
loop_
_entity.id
_entity.type
_entity.pdbx_description
1 polymer ?
#
loop_
_entity_poly.entity_id
_entity_poly.type
_entity_poly.pdbx_seq_one_letter_code
_entity_poly.pdbx_strand_id
1 'polypeptide(L)'
;MACTVCHAGAQRKEAAGFPPVSQCRVCHKDYAAAIPSRRVYQLPDFVFFSHASHVKAECRSCHGDVWEQEKVTVFRMPKMKECVDCHKERHAPEQCNTCHELGQ
;
A
#
# COMPACT_ATOMS: atom_id res chain seq x y z
N MET A 1 -9.37 -14.28 -5.99
CA MET A 1 -9.37 -13.85 -4.56
C MET A 1 -9.28 -12.33 -4.53
N ALA A 2 -10.03 -11.65 -3.65
CA ALA A 2 -9.92 -10.19 -3.54
C ALA A 2 -8.66 -9.79 -2.74
N CYS A 3 -8.01 -8.68 -3.08
CA CYS A 3 -6.78 -8.21 -2.41
C CYS A 3 -6.97 -8.01 -0.90
N THR A 4 -8.16 -7.55 -0.50
CA THR A 4 -8.52 -7.20 0.88
C THR A 4 -8.76 -8.41 1.79
N VAL A 5 -8.79 -9.63 1.23
CA VAL A 5 -8.84 -10.87 2.03
C VAL A 5 -7.58 -10.97 2.91
N CYS A 6 -6.42 -10.63 2.36
CA CYS A 6 -5.15 -10.61 3.09
C CYS A 6 -4.80 -9.19 3.57
N HIS A 7 -5.13 -8.16 2.77
CA HIS A 7 -4.84 -6.76 3.09
C HIS A 7 -6.04 -6.05 3.72
N ALA A 8 -6.58 -6.61 4.81
CA ALA A 8 -7.81 -6.11 5.44
C ALA A 8 -7.72 -4.66 5.96
N GLY A 9 -6.50 -4.15 6.20
CA GLY A 9 -6.29 -2.75 6.58
C GLY A 9 -6.58 -1.77 5.45
N ALA A 10 -6.49 -2.20 4.18
CA ALA A 10 -6.50 -1.30 3.03
C ALA A 10 -7.80 -0.50 2.89
N GLN A 11 -8.92 -1.02 3.40
CA GLN A 11 -10.21 -0.35 3.27
C GLN A 11 -10.46 0.75 4.30
N ARG A 12 -9.76 0.71 5.44
CA ARG A 12 -10.18 1.48 6.64
C ARG A 12 -9.04 2.06 7.45
N LYS A 13 -7.80 1.70 7.17
CA LYS A 13 -6.62 2.14 7.92
C LYS A 13 -5.64 2.85 7.01
N GLU A 14 -4.67 3.51 7.62
CA GLU A 14 -3.57 4.13 6.91
C GLU A 14 -2.70 3.08 6.21
N ALA A 15 -2.39 1.99 6.92
CA ALA A 15 -1.64 0.86 6.40
C ALA A 15 -2.56 -0.31 6.03
N ALA A 16 -2.36 -0.87 4.83
CA ALA A 16 -2.98 -2.12 4.40
C ALA A 16 -2.61 -3.31 5.31
N GLY A 17 -1.35 -3.32 5.77
CA GLY A 17 -0.80 -4.36 6.64
C GLY A 17 -0.53 -5.68 5.94
N PHE A 18 0.19 -6.55 6.64
CA PHE A 18 0.32 -7.97 6.28
C PHE A 18 -0.75 -8.79 7.00
N PRO A 19 -1.27 -9.86 6.39
CA PRO A 19 -2.16 -10.77 7.09
C PRO A 19 -1.42 -11.44 8.27
N PRO A 20 -2.14 -11.80 9.34
CA PRO A 20 -1.56 -12.61 10.40
C PRO A 20 -1.16 -13.99 9.87
N VAL A 21 -0.13 -14.59 10.45
CA VAL A 21 0.38 -15.91 10.06
C VAL A 21 -0.70 -17.00 10.14
N SER A 22 -1.68 -16.83 11.05
CA SER A 22 -2.82 -17.73 11.16
C SER A 22 -3.61 -17.87 9.86
N GLN A 23 -3.69 -16.81 9.04
CA GLN A 23 -4.41 -16.84 7.77
C GLN A 23 -3.68 -17.71 6.72
N CYS A 24 -2.35 -17.77 6.77
CA CYS A 24 -1.55 -18.67 5.94
C CYS A 24 -1.69 -20.12 6.41
N ARG A 25 -1.70 -20.35 7.74
CA ARG A 25 -1.77 -21.68 8.37
C ARG A 25 -3.10 -22.41 8.14
N VAL A 26 -4.11 -21.74 7.60
CA VAL A 26 -5.35 -22.40 7.13
C VAL A 26 -5.03 -23.50 6.12
N CYS A 27 -4.09 -23.23 5.19
CA CYS A 27 -3.62 -24.21 4.21
C CYS A 27 -2.19 -24.70 4.51
N HIS A 28 -1.32 -23.81 5.00
CA HIS A 28 0.09 -24.11 5.28
C HIS A 28 0.31 -24.60 6.72
N LYS A 29 -0.29 -25.74 7.09
CA LYS A 29 -0.35 -26.25 8.47
C LYS A 29 1.02 -26.48 9.12
N ASP A 30 1.99 -26.98 8.35
CA ASP A 30 3.33 -27.36 8.84
C ASP A 30 4.45 -26.44 8.30
N TYR A 31 4.08 -25.32 7.68
CA TYR A 31 5.05 -24.41 7.07
C TYR A 31 5.64 -23.48 8.13
N ALA A 32 6.91 -23.73 8.48
CA ALA A 32 7.67 -22.94 9.44
C ALA A 32 8.64 -21.94 8.77
N ALA A 33 8.58 -21.75 7.45
CA ALA A 33 9.53 -20.87 6.79
C ALA A 33 9.34 -19.41 7.24
N ALA A 34 10.46 -18.68 7.30
CA ALA A 34 10.46 -17.27 7.65
C ALA A 34 9.62 -16.48 6.64
N ILE A 35 8.56 -15.84 7.12
CA ILE A 35 7.78 -14.90 6.32
C ILE A 35 8.66 -13.67 6.08
N PRO A 36 8.87 -13.26 4.81
CA PRO A 36 9.62 -12.06 4.51
C PRO A 36 9.02 -10.85 5.23
N SER A 37 9.79 -10.24 6.14
CA SER A 37 9.36 -9.08 6.92
C SER A 37 9.62 -7.74 6.23
N ARG A 38 10.27 -7.76 5.06
CA ARG A 38 10.67 -6.55 4.35
C ARG A 38 9.49 -5.96 3.59
N ARG A 39 9.09 -4.74 3.97
CA ARG A 39 8.16 -3.93 3.18
C ARG A 39 8.83 -3.51 1.87
N VAL A 40 8.12 -3.76 0.76
CA VAL A 40 8.51 -3.32 -0.58
C VAL A 40 8.28 -1.82 -0.75
N TYR A 41 7.13 -1.32 -0.28
CA TYR A 41 6.79 0.10 -0.28
C TYR A 41 7.14 0.72 1.06
N GLN A 42 8.02 1.73 1.04
CA GLN A 42 8.41 2.52 2.21
C GLN A 42 8.38 4.00 1.81
N LEU A 43 7.53 4.76 2.48
CA LEU A 43 7.51 6.22 2.38
C LEU A 43 8.38 6.81 3.49
N PRO A 44 9.01 7.97 3.28
CA PRO A 44 9.71 8.68 4.34
C PRO A 44 8.76 9.05 5.49
N ASP A 45 9.27 9.09 6.72
CA ASP A 45 8.45 9.28 7.93
C ASP A 45 7.74 10.65 7.99
N PHE A 46 8.26 11.66 7.29
CA PHE A 46 7.65 12.98 7.16
C PHE A 46 6.52 13.04 6.10
N VAL A 47 6.13 11.89 5.54
CA VAL A 47 5.05 11.77 4.56
C VAL A 47 3.92 10.94 5.13
N PHE A 48 2.74 11.54 5.23
CA PHE A 48 1.50 10.87 5.58
C PHE A 48 0.86 10.23 4.35
N PHE A 49 0.45 8.98 4.49
CA PHE A 49 -0.32 8.28 3.48
C PHE A 49 -1.36 7.41 4.14
N SER A 50 -2.60 7.44 3.61
CA SER A 50 -3.69 6.61 4.11
C SER A 50 -4.34 5.78 3.03
N HIS A 51 -4.30 4.45 3.13
CA HIS A 51 -5.04 3.58 2.22
C HIS A 51 -6.56 3.85 2.27
N ALA A 52 -7.12 4.16 3.44
CA ALA A 52 -8.54 4.48 3.58
C ALA A 52 -8.97 5.67 2.69
N SER A 53 -8.12 6.69 2.57
CA SER A 53 -8.38 7.84 1.69
C SER A 53 -8.28 7.48 0.20
N HIS A 54 -7.53 6.45 -0.14
CA HIS A 54 -7.21 6.06 -1.51
C HIS A 54 -7.94 4.79 -1.99
N VAL A 55 -8.73 4.13 -1.13
CA VAL A 55 -9.37 2.82 -1.43
C VAL A 55 -10.30 2.85 -2.65
N LYS A 56 -10.82 4.04 -3.02
CA LYS A 56 -11.64 4.21 -4.23
C LYS A 56 -10.83 4.07 -5.53
N ALA A 57 -9.52 4.25 -5.48
CA ALA A 57 -8.63 3.99 -6.61
C ALA A 57 -8.40 2.48 -6.77
N GLU A 58 -8.25 2.02 -8.01
CA GLU A 58 -7.92 0.62 -8.26
C GLU A 58 -6.53 0.27 -7.69
N CYS A 59 -6.41 -0.83 -6.95
CA CYS A 59 -5.16 -1.27 -6.32
C CYS A 59 -4.00 -1.37 -7.33
N ARG A 60 -4.29 -1.88 -8.55
CA ARG A 60 -3.33 -2.04 -9.63
C ARG A 60 -2.78 -0.72 -10.17
N SER A 61 -3.50 0.39 -10.00
CA SER A 61 -3.03 1.70 -10.46
C SER A 61 -1.79 2.19 -9.68
N CYS A 62 -1.60 1.68 -8.45
CA CYS A 62 -0.44 1.95 -7.60
C CYS A 62 0.53 0.75 -7.50
N HIS A 63 -0.01 -0.47 -7.39
CA HIS A 63 0.79 -1.69 -7.15
C HIS A 63 1.17 -2.47 -8.41
N GLY A 64 0.61 -2.10 -9.57
CA GLY A 64 0.74 -2.88 -10.80
C GLY A 64 -0.03 -4.20 -10.71
N ASP A 65 0.22 -5.09 -11.66
CA ASP A 65 -0.33 -6.43 -11.63
C ASP A 65 0.51 -7.34 -10.73
N VAL A 66 0.12 -7.45 -9.47
CA VAL A 66 0.80 -8.31 -8.49
C VAL A 66 0.58 -9.80 -8.75
N TRP A 67 -0.40 -10.19 -9.55
CA TRP A 67 -0.70 -11.59 -9.84
C TRP A 67 0.28 -12.19 -10.87
N GLU A 68 0.83 -11.35 -11.74
CA GLU A 68 1.78 -11.75 -12.78
C GLU A 68 3.24 -11.68 -12.30
N GLN A 69 3.49 -11.23 -11.07
CA GLN A 69 4.82 -11.04 -10.53
C GLN A 69 5.31 -12.30 -9.79
N GLU A 70 6.48 -12.81 -10.16
CA GLU A 70 7.19 -13.85 -9.38
C GLU A 70 7.62 -13.31 -8.01
N LYS A 71 8.02 -12.03 -7.95
CA LYS A 71 8.38 -11.31 -6.72
C LYS A 71 7.77 -9.92 -6.77
N VAL A 72 7.16 -9.51 -5.66
CA VAL A 72 6.57 -8.17 -5.54
C VAL A 72 7.68 -7.13 -5.65
N THR A 73 7.53 -6.22 -6.61
CA THR A 73 8.43 -5.08 -6.81
C THR A 73 7.67 -3.77 -6.69
N VAL A 74 8.41 -2.66 -6.62
CA VAL A 74 7.81 -1.33 -6.64
C VAL A 74 7.44 -1.00 -8.08
N PHE A 75 6.15 -1.10 -8.43
CA PHE A 75 5.64 -0.71 -9.74
C PHE A 75 5.65 0.81 -9.91
N ARG A 76 4.93 1.51 -9.02
CA ARG A 76 4.93 2.97 -8.92
C ARG A 76 5.52 3.36 -7.57
N MET A 77 6.72 3.92 -7.57
CA MET A 77 7.30 4.49 -6.35
C MET A 77 6.75 5.91 -6.21
N PRO A 78 6.15 6.32 -5.08
CA PRO A 78 5.62 7.67 -4.97
C PRO A 78 6.78 8.64 -4.79
N LYS A 79 7.44 9.01 -5.90
CA LYS A 79 8.09 10.31 -5.98
C LYS A 79 6.98 11.34 -5.76
N MET A 80 7.31 12.48 -5.15
CA MET A 80 6.33 13.56 -4.94
C MET A 80 5.52 13.87 -6.22
N LYS A 81 6.20 13.85 -7.38
CA LYS A 81 5.57 14.02 -8.70
C LYS A 81 4.42 13.03 -8.97
N GLU A 82 4.58 11.75 -8.65
CA GLU A 82 3.54 10.74 -8.90
C GLU A 82 2.28 10.98 -8.05
N CYS A 83 2.45 11.42 -6.80
CA CYS A 83 1.34 11.80 -5.94
C CYS A 83 0.62 13.03 -6.51
N VAL A 84 1.39 14.08 -6.83
CA VAL A 84 0.85 15.36 -7.31
C VAL A 84 0.16 15.22 -8.67
N ASP A 85 0.78 14.51 -9.62
CA ASP A 85 0.19 14.30 -10.95
C ASP A 85 -1.15 13.55 -10.82
N CYS A 86 -1.19 12.50 -10.00
CA CYS A 86 -2.41 11.75 -9.74
C CYS A 86 -3.50 12.59 -9.06
N HIS A 87 -3.11 13.44 -8.09
CA HIS A 87 -4.04 14.34 -7.41
C HIS A 87 -4.58 15.39 -8.37
N LYS A 88 -3.76 15.95 -9.27
CA LYS A 88 -4.18 16.88 -10.31
C LYS A 88 -5.19 16.26 -11.26
N GLU A 89 -4.88 15.09 -11.79
CA GLU A 89 -5.77 14.35 -12.70
C GLU A 89 -7.14 14.06 -12.07
N ARG A 90 -7.17 13.82 -10.75
CA ARG A 90 -8.37 13.46 -10.00
C ARG A 90 -8.99 14.61 -9.21
N HIS A 91 -8.49 15.83 -9.39
CA HIS A 91 -8.94 17.03 -8.68
C HIS A 91 -8.95 16.85 -7.15
N ALA A 92 -7.95 16.13 -6.62
CA ALA A 92 -7.75 15.94 -5.18
C ALA A 92 -6.84 17.04 -4.60
N PRO A 93 -6.84 17.26 -3.27
CA PRO A 93 -6.01 18.29 -2.65
C PRO A 93 -4.52 18.08 -2.91
N GLU A 94 -3.82 19.13 -3.35
CA GLU A 94 -2.38 19.10 -3.70
C GLU A 94 -1.52 20.02 -2.81
N GLN A 95 -2.11 20.53 -1.74
CA GLN A 95 -1.41 21.39 -0.78
C GLN A 95 -0.33 20.58 -0.07
N CYS A 96 0.84 21.17 0.19
CA CYS A 96 1.98 20.48 0.80
C CYS A 96 1.63 19.77 2.11
N ASN A 97 0.79 20.37 2.96
CA ASN A 97 0.33 19.79 4.23
C ASN A 97 -0.69 18.65 4.08
N THR A 98 -1.14 18.34 2.86
CA THR A 98 -1.98 17.17 2.59
C THR A 98 -1.20 15.88 2.80
N CYS A 99 0.10 15.92 2.48
CA CYS A 99 0.98 14.74 2.51
C CYS A 99 2.16 14.92 3.45
N HIS A 100 2.53 16.14 3.84
CA HIS A 100 3.69 16.40 4.67
C HIS A 100 3.30 17.00 6.01
N GLU A 101 4.00 16.62 7.07
CA GLU A 101 4.02 17.42 8.28
C GLU A 101 4.93 18.62 8.03
N LEU A 102 4.33 19.75 7.66
CA LEU A 102 5.04 21.01 7.64
C LEU A 102 5.14 21.46 9.10
N GLY A 103 6.23 21.07 9.75
CA GLY A 103 6.52 21.46 11.13
C GLY A 103 6.22 22.94 11.34
N GLN A 104 5.50 23.22 12.43
CA GLN A 104 5.33 24.57 12.95
C GLN A 104 6.67 25.12 13.43
#